data_AF-A0A2U3NTF0-F1
#
_entry.id   AF-A0A2U3NTF0-F1
#
_cell.length_a   1.000
_cell.length_b   1.000
_cell.length_c   1.000
_cell.angle_alpha   90.00
_cell.angle_beta   90.00
_cell.angle_gamma   90.00
#
_symmetry.space_group_name_H-M   'P 1'
#
loop_
_entity.id
_entity.type
_entity.pdbx_description
1 polymer ?
#
loop_
_entity_poly.entity_id
_entity_poly.type
_entity_poly.pdbx_seq_one_letter_code
_entity_poly.pdbx_strand_id
1 'polypeptide(L)'
;MGRKSRHKRERRLGQVQPTPKEAERAIVKAERRTRDIAPTVEAYTRVAASGPAQLAAALINRHTTRIDNLDAVAQRCMDHCVAHLLAISALDAALLGGSRQLWYSPPHESRWPTHLSWSLESTIAALRLMLAGQTVGAAIILRQQLGRWTLLLARAHPVVQRRYESIESFIARAWTRSAIDMLGQCTAAVGADDIFDDIDTHPPTTGVIRTDHEHVQLGERAVCPAHVYHELCQLIDGQPPELPTECEVVHDLDATDSPTRALCDALSLCLMHMRLAAPRRGAAPPDPDTARALGSLWAPERPPAVRAATPSVPLCTSPLHRPTAALVPLVRTELASSTNINELFQRYTDYHAVLADRSRAEHPTPRELAELAFAAHRYIRFAITEHSHALDLNISQGRLGIRHHLGPRSAQILTAEFAALCAHWNQSRPHIAAAATQISATLLSGYWLWLEEDDRAMGILRCTLHHAARMRLWHTNPDAAQELQTIPSTTPRRWRNVAGWSQHRSLDFSLYDYAHANRESRIDAPALLFRDDDHYADDWLPQRQAREVALDKVTTLAATEIMKVVDTHQSRTIANTMREALHNSGLDLQTSPARRQPEGRTTPPGTAHDTTATPDTPLFD
;
A
#
# COMPACT_ATOMS: atom_id res chain seq x y z
N MET A 1 47.42 -28.21 18.37
CA MET A 1 46.17 -27.48 18.06
C MET A 1 45.00 -28.24 18.70
N GLY A 2 44.25 -27.67 19.64
CA GLY A 2 43.19 -28.40 20.35
C GLY A 2 42.02 -28.78 19.44
N ARG A 3 41.29 -29.88 19.77
CA ARG A 3 40.16 -30.43 18.99
C ARG A 3 39.13 -29.36 18.59
N LYS A 4 38.80 -28.44 19.51
CA LYS A 4 37.90 -27.30 19.26
C LYS A 4 38.47 -26.29 18.25
N SER A 5 39.77 -26.03 18.28
CA SER A 5 40.44 -25.09 17.36
C SER A 5 40.55 -25.67 15.95
N ARG A 6 40.80 -26.98 15.84
CA ARG A 6 40.80 -27.70 14.58
C ARG A 6 39.41 -27.71 13.95
N HIS A 7 38.38 -28.03 14.74
CA HIS A 7 36.99 -28.02 14.27
C HIS A 7 36.51 -26.62 13.84
N LYS A 8 36.94 -25.56 14.53
CA LYS A 8 36.66 -24.17 14.14
C LYS A 8 37.37 -23.76 12.84
N ARG A 9 38.56 -24.29 12.58
CA ARG A 9 39.31 -24.07 11.34
C ARG A 9 38.71 -24.85 10.17
N GLU A 10 38.35 -26.11 10.39
CA GLU A 10 37.63 -26.96 9.42
C GLU A 10 36.29 -26.31 9.02
N ARG A 11 35.55 -25.70 9.95
CA ARG A 11 34.36 -24.88 9.65
C ARG A 11 34.65 -23.66 8.78
N ARG A 12 35.70 -22.89 9.10
CA ARG A 12 36.08 -21.70 8.31
C ARG A 12 36.50 -22.06 6.88
N LEU A 13 36.98 -23.28 6.68
CA LEU A 13 37.36 -23.82 5.38
C LEU A 13 36.19 -24.50 4.64
N GLY A 14 34.97 -24.46 5.20
CA GLY A 14 33.79 -25.10 4.60
C GLY A 14 33.80 -26.63 4.66
N GLN A 15 34.73 -27.25 5.38
CA GLN A 15 34.90 -28.70 5.44
C GLN A 15 33.89 -29.40 6.37
N VAL A 16 33.19 -28.61 7.21
CA VAL A 16 32.16 -29.10 8.13
C VAL A 16 30.97 -28.15 8.06
N GLN A 17 29.82 -28.66 7.59
CA GLN A 17 28.54 -27.94 7.63
C GLN A 17 28.07 -27.78 9.09
N PRO A 18 27.55 -26.61 9.48
CA PRO A 18 26.98 -26.42 10.82
C PRO A 18 25.75 -27.33 10.99
N THR A 19 25.58 -27.87 12.20
CA THR A 19 24.32 -28.55 12.53
C THR A 19 23.16 -27.55 12.57
N PRO A 20 21.90 -27.97 12.34
CA PRO A 20 20.74 -27.06 12.34
C PRO A 20 20.65 -26.20 13.61
N LYS A 21 20.87 -26.81 14.77
CA LYS A 21 20.87 -26.14 16.09
C LYS A 21 22.02 -25.14 16.27
N GLU A 22 23.14 -25.35 15.59
CA GLU A 22 24.26 -24.40 15.59
C GLU A 22 24.08 -23.28 14.59
N ALA A 23 23.46 -23.55 13.44
CA ALA A 23 23.02 -22.53 12.49
C ALA A 23 21.99 -21.60 13.15
N GLU A 24 20.99 -22.16 13.83
CA GLU A 24 19.99 -21.42 14.61
C GLU A 24 20.63 -20.56 15.71
N ARG A 25 21.55 -21.11 16.51
CA ARG A 25 22.32 -20.33 17.49
C ARG A 25 23.18 -19.23 16.87
N ALA A 26 23.74 -19.46 15.68
CA ALA A 26 24.51 -18.47 14.96
C ALA A 26 23.63 -17.35 14.42
N ILE A 27 22.42 -17.67 13.95
CA ILE A 27 21.38 -16.71 13.54
C ILE A 27 20.96 -15.86 14.74
N VAL A 28 20.54 -16.46 15.86
CA VAL A 28 20.17 -15.74 17.10
C VAL A 28 21.31 -14.86 17.62
N LYS A 29 22.56 -15.33 17.52
CA LYS A 29 23.72 -14.53 17.92
C LYS A 29 24.01 -13.39 16.95
N ALA A 30 23.76 -13.57 15.66
CA ALA A 30 23.86 -12.50 14.67
C ALA A 30 22.77 -11.45 14.90
N GLU A 31 21.52 -11.88 15.08
CA GLU A 31 20.36 -11.03 15.41
C GLU A 31 20.63 -10.16 16.65
N ARG A 32 21.18 -10.74 17.74
CA ARG A 32 21.55 -9.97 18.93
C ARG A 32 22.64 -8.93 18.67
N ARG A 33 23.55 -9.18 17.73
CA ARG A 33 24.64 -8.24 17.40
C ARG A 33 24.17 -7.10 16.49
N THR A 34 23.11 -7.33 15.73
CA THR A 34 22.58 -6.37 14.77
C THR A 34 21.39 -5.58 15.30
N ARG A 35 20.89 -5.86 16.51
CA ARG A 35 19.73 -5.19 17.11
C ARG A 35 20.00 -3.73 17.49
N ASP A 36 21.23 -3.40 17.87
CA ASP A 36 21.62 -2.08 18.40
C ASP A 36 22.54 -1.31 17.44
N ILE A 37 22.31 -1.43 16.13
CA ILE A 37 23.08 -0.67 15.13
C ILE A 37 22.45 0.71 14.98
N ALA A 38 23.16 1.75 15.44
CA ALA A 38 22.77 3.14 15.22
C ALA A 38 22.55 3.41 13.72
N PRO A 39 21.51 4.17 13.33
CA PRO A 39 21.16 4.47 11.93
C PRO A 39 22.11 5.48 11.27
N THR A 40 23.41 5.44 11.60
CA THR A 40 24.44 6.34 11.06
C THR A 40 25.17 5.72 9.87
N VAL A 41 25.68 6.56 8.96
CA VAL A 41 26.46 6.12 7.79
C VAL A 41 27.70 5.34 8.24
N GLU A 42 28.36 5.76 9.32
CA GLU A 42 29.56 5.11 9.85
C GLU A 42 29.24 3.71 10.39
N ALA A 43 28.16 3.55 11.13
CA ALA A 43 27.75 2.25 11.65
C ALA A 43 27.39 1.28 10.51
N TYR A 44 26.61 1.73 9.53
CA TYR A 44 26.22 0.89 8.39
C TYR A 44 27.38 0.61 7.44
N THR A 45 28.38 1.50 7.35
CA THR A 45 29.63 1.23 6.61
C THR A 45 30.41 0.08 7.25
N ARG A 46 30.50 0.03 8.59
CA ARG A 46 31.16 -1.08 9.31
C ARG A 46 30.41 -2.41 9.13
N VAL A 47 29.08 -2.35 9.15
CA VAL A 47 28.24 -3.54 8.90
C VAL A 47 28.41 -4.03 7.47
N ALA A 48 28.36 -3.13 6.48
CA ALA A 48 28.57 -3.46 5.08
C ALA A 48 29.96 -4.07 4.84
N ALA A 49 31.01 -3.53 5.47
CA ALA A 49 32.35 -4.11 5.42
C ALA A 49 32.45 -5.54 5.98
N SER A 50 31.49 -5.96 6.81
CA SER A 50 31.40 -7.34 7.32
C SER A 50 30.69 -8.31 6.35
N GLY A 51 30.16 -7.81 5.23
CA GLY A 51 29.59 -8.57 4.12
C GLY A 51 28.07 -8.44 3.96
N PRO A 52 27.54 -8.86 2.79
CA PRO A 52 26.13 -8.66 2.40
C PRO A 52 25.13 -9.33 3.34
N ALA A 53 25.48 -10.50 3.89
CA ALA A 53 24.61 -11.21 4.84
C ALA A 53 24.41 -10.42 6.15
N GLN A 54 25.41 -9.66 6.61
CA GLN A 54 25.30 -8.87 7.84
C GLN A 54 24.53 -7.58 7.61
N LEU A 55 24.71 -6.95 6.45
CA LEU A 55 23.88 -5.81 6.05
C LEU A 55 22.40 -6.21 5.94
N ALA A 56 22.11 -7.33 5.29
CA ALA A 56 20.76 -7.86 5.22
C ALA A 56 20.18 -8.13 6.62
N ALA A 57 20.93 -8.81 7.50
CA ALA A 57 20.48 -9.09 8.86
C ALA A 57 20.22 -7.80 9.68
N ALA A 58 21.02 -6.75 9.50
CA ALA A 58 20.79 -5.45 10.14
C ALA A 58 19.49 -4.80 9.67
N LEU A 59 19.22 -4.80 8.36
CA LEU A 59 17.97 -4.26 7.80
C LEU A 59 16.75 -5.08 8.25
N ILE A 60 16.82 -6.41 8.23
CA ILE A 60 15.74 -7.26 8.73
C ILE A 60 15.48 -7.01 10.22
N ASN A 61 16.52 -6.85 11.04
CA ASN A 61 16.33 -6.49 12.44
C ASN A 61 15.61 -5.16 12.63
N ARG A 62 15.88 -4.14 11.80
CA ARG A 62 15.13 -2.87 11.83
C ARG A 62 13.65 -3.11 11.56
N HIS A 63 13.35 -3.95 10.57
CA HIS A 63 11.99 -4.34 10.23
C HIS A 63 11.30 -5.08 11.40
N THR A 64 11.98 -6.06 12.00
CA THR A 64 11.48 -6.79 13.16
C THR A 64 11.22 -5.87 14.35
N THR A 65 12.12 -4.93 14.64
CA THR A 65 11.90 -3.93 15.70
C THR A 65 10.68 -3.06 15.40
N ARG A 66 10.43 -2.72 14.12
CA ARG A 66 9.18 -2.02 13.74
C ARG A 66 7.95 -2.87 14.03
N ILE A 67 7.98 -4.17 13.70
CA ILE A 67 6.89 -5.11 13.98
C ILE A 67 6.65 -5.22 15.49
N ASP A 68 7.71 -5.37 16.28
CA ASP A 68 7.64 -5.47 17.75
C ASP A 68 7.00 -4.21 18.38
N ASN A 69 7.07 -3.06 17.70
CA ASN A 69 6.50 -1.79 18.15
C ASN A 69 5.05 -1.53 17.68
N LEU A 70 4.45 -2.41 16.87
CA LEU A 70 3.12 -2.17 16.29
C LEU A 70 2.01 -2.03 17.33
N ASP A 71 2.06 -2.80 18.44
CA ASP A 71 1.05 -2.68 19.50
C ASP A 71 1.01 -1.26 20.09
N ALA A 72 2.19 -0.62 20.25
CA ALA A 72 2.28 0.74 20.77
C ALA A 72 1.70 1.76 19.78
N VAL A 73 1.94 1.56 18.48
CA VAL A 73 1.38 2.40 17.41
C VAL A 73 -0.15 2.24 17.35
N ALA A 74 -0.62 1.00 17.32
CA ALA A 74 -2.03 0.66 17.26
C ALA A 74 -2.79 1.25 18.45
N GLN A 75 -2.23 1.16 19.66
CA GLN A 75 -2.87 1.72 20.86
C GLN A 75 -3.09 3.23 20.76
N ARG A 76 -2.18 3.99 20.12
CA ARG A 76 -2.33 5.45 19.90
C ARG A 76 -3.41 5.77 18.88
N CYS A 77 -3.54 4.95 17.83
CA CYS A 77 -4.49 5.18 16.74
C CYS A 77 -5.87 4.56 17.00
N MET A 78 -5.97 3.58 17.90
CA MET A 78 -7.18 2.78 18.08
C MET A 78 -8.39 3.63 18.44
N ASP A 79 -8.23 4.60 19.34
CA ASP A 79 -9.33 5.46 19.78
C ASP A 79 -9.96 6.25 18.62
N HIS A 80 -9.17 6.61 17.60
CA HIS A 80 -9.64 7.25 16.36
C HIS A 80 -10.31 6.24 15.40
N CYS A 81 -9.98 4.95 15.51
CA CYS A 81 -10.47 3.89 14.62
C CYS A 81 -11.75 3.20 15.13
N VAL A 82 -12.03 3.22 16.44
CA VAL A 82 -13.17 2.48 17.04
C VAL A 82 -14.50 2.82 16.36
N ALA A 83 -14.81 4.10 16.19
CA ALA A 83 -16.08 4.52 15.58
C ALA A 83 -16.25 4.00 14.14
N HIS A 84 -15.15 3.96 13.37
CA HIS A 84 -15.15 3.43 12.00
C HIS A 84 -15.32 1.91 11.97
N LEU A 85 -14.68 1.19 12.90
CA LEU A 85 -14.84 -0.26 13.03
C LEU A 85 -16.25 -0.66 13.48
N LEU A 86 -16.86 0.12 14.37
CA LEU A 86 -18.27 -0.06 14.74
C LEU A 86 -19.19 0.16 13.53
N ALA A 87 -18.90 1.15 12.70
CA ALA A 87 -19.62 1.38 11.45
C ALA A 87 -19.57 0.18 10.50
N ILE A 88 -18.41 -0.49 10.41
CA ILE A 88 -18.21 -1.71 9.64
C ILE A 88 -19.11 -2.83 10.17
N SER A 89 -19.19 -3.03 11.49
CA SER A 89 -20.03 -4.09 12.05
C SER A 89 -21.52 -3.92 11.75
N ALA A 90 -22.01 -2.66 11.68
CA ALA A 90 -23.37 -2.37 11.25
C ALA A 90 -23.60 -2.67 9.75
N LEU A 91 -22.60 -2.41 8.91
CA LEU A 91 -22.64 -2.75 7.48
C LEU A 91 -22.61 -4.26 7.26
N ASP A 92 -21.82 -5.00 8.03
CA ASP A 92 -21.79 -6.47 7.99
C ASP A 92 -23.16 -7.05 8.28
N ALA A 93 -23.83 -6.59 9.34
CA ALA A 93 -25.17 -7.06 9.67
C ALA A 93 -26.18 -6.81 8.53
N ALA A 94 -26.02 -5.71 7.79
CA ALA A 94 -26.85 -5.38 6.63
C ALA A 94 -26.51 -6.26 5.40
N LEU A 95 -25.23 -6.55 5.16
CA LEU A 95 -24.76 -7.29 4.00
C LEU A 95 -24.87 -8.82 4.15
N LEU A 96 -24.62 -9.37 5.35
CA LEU A 96 -24.69 -10.81 5.68
C LEU A 96 -26.11 -11.39 5.62
N GLY A 97 -27.13 -10.54 5.51
CA GLY A 97 -28.47 -10.99 5.12
C GLY A 97 -28.49 -11.59 3.71
N GLY A 98 -27.59 -11.16 2.81
CA GLY A 98 -27.28 -11.78 1.53
C GLY A 98 -26.19 -12.85 1.70
N SER A 99 -26.17 -13.85 0.82
CA SER A 99 -25.30 -15.03 0.92
C SER A 99 -23.83 -14.73 1.28
N ARG A 100 -23.23 -15.57 2.14
CA ARG A 100 -21.79 -15.56 2.52
C ARG A 100 -20.82 -15.62 1.34
N GLN A 101 -21.32 -15.88 0.13
CA GLN A 101 -20.55 -15.97 -1.12
C GLN A 101 -19.98 -14.63 -1.60
N LEU A 102 -20.54 -13.49 -1.16
CA LEU A 102 -20.13 -12.14 -1.58
C LEU A 102 -18.70 -11.73 -1.16
N TRP A 103 -18.13 -12.41 -0.17
CA TRP A 103 -16.80 -12.10 0.37
C TRP A 103 -15.65 -12.69 -0.46
N TYR A 104 -15.96 -13.60 -1.39
CA TYR A 104 -14.97 -14.34 -2.18
C TYR A 104 -14.93 -13.91 -3.66
N SER A 105 -15.87 -13.07 -4.09
CA SER A 105 -15.95 -12.66 -5.50
C SER A 105 -14.98 -11.51 -5.78
N PRO A 106 -14.14 -11.61 -6.82
CA PRO A 106 -13.33 -10.49 -7.27
C PRO A 106 -14.23 -9.32 -7.69
N PRO A 107 -13.80 -8.06 -7.49
CA PRO A 107 -14.62 -6.89 -7.77
C PRO A 107 -15.02 -6.74 -9.24
N HIS A 108 -14.24 -7.30 -10.17
CA HIS A 108 -14.44 -7.17 -11.62
C HIS A 108 -15.55 -8.09 -12.18
N GLU A 109 -16.05 -9.06 -11.41
CA GLU A 109 -17.03 -10.04 -11.91
C GLU A 109 -18.50 -9.73 -11.59
N SER A 110 -18.87 -8.67 -10.83
CA SER A 110 -20.28 -8.60 -10.38
C SER A 110 -20.85 -7.28 -9.89
N ARG A 111 -22.18 -7.22 -10.09
CA ARG A 111 -23.28 -6.47 -9.45
C ARG A 111 -22.91 -5.63 -8.22
N TRP A 112 -23.65 -4.53 -8.02
CA TRP A 112 -23.54 -3.57 -6.90
C TRP A 112 -23.13 -4.14 -5.51
N PRO A 113 -23.65 -5.30 -5.02
CA PRO A 113 -23.20 -5.87 -3.75
C PRO A 113 -21.70 -6.20 -3.67
N THR A 114 -21.08 -6.66 -4.77
CA THR A 114 -19.64 -6.95 -4.82
C THR A 114 -18.82 -5.67 -4.74
N HIS A 115 -19.30 -4.60 -5.37
CA HIS A 115 -18.73 -3.26 -5.32
C HIS A 115 -18.73 -2.65 -3.92
N LEU A 116 -19.78 -2.91 -3.13
CA LEU A 116 -19.86 -2.51 -1.73
C LEU A 116 -18.93 -3.33 -0.83
N SER A 117 -18.88 -4.65 -1.05
CA SER A 117 -17.95 -5.55 -0.36
C SER A 117 -16.50 -5.09 -0.56
N TRP A 118 -16.12 -4.74 -1.79
CA TRP A 118 -14.77 -4.23 -2.07
C TRP A 118 -14.47 -2.87 -1.40
N SER A 119 -15.44 -1.94 -1.33
CA SER A 119 -15.26 -0.69 -0.57
C SER A 119 -15.10 -0.92 0.93
N LEU A 120 -15.86 -1.87 1.48
CA LEU A 120 -15.76 -2.24 2.88
C LEU A 120 -14.38 -2.82 3.20
N GLU A 121 -13.94 -3.79 2.42
CA GLU A 121 -12.60 -4.37 2.50
C GLU A 121 -11.49 -3.31 2.31
N SER A 122 -11.75 -2.25 1.53
CA SER A 122 -10.78 -1.16 1.31
C SER A 122 -10.66 -0.28 2.54
N THR A 123 -11.77 -0.03 3.21
CA THR A 123 -11.82 0.67 4.48
C THR A 123 -11.07 -0.11 5.56
N ILE A 124 -11.23 -1.43 5.61
CA ILE A 124 -10.52 -2.29 6.56
C ILE A 124 -9.01 -2.34 6.26
N ALA A 125 -8.62 -2.42 4.99
CA ALA A 125 -7.22 -2.35 4.60
C ALA A 125 -6.59 -1.00 5.00
N ALA A 126 -7.28 0.11 4.76
CA ALA A 126 -6.82 1.43 5.19
C ALA A 126 -6.70 1.53 6.72
N LEU A 127 -7.71 1.07 7.48
CA LEU A 127 -7.67 1.04 8.95
C LEU A 127 -6.51 0.19 9.48
N ARG A 128 -6.25 -0.97 8.87
CA ARG A 128 -5.10 -1.80 9.22
C ARG A 128 -3.79 -1.05 9.00
N LEU A 129 -3.62 -0.42 7.84
CA LEU A 129 -2.41 0.34 7.53
C LEU A 129 -2.23 1.52 8.49
N MET A 130 -3.32 2.22 8.86
CA MET A 130 -3.29 3.27 9.89
C MET A 130 -2.83 2.73 11.25
N LEU A 131 -3.43 1.63 11.72
CA LEU A 131 -3.06 0.98 12.99
C LEU A 131 -1.63 0.44 12.96
N ALA A 132 -1.08 0.15 11.78
CA ALA A 132 0.31 -0.25 11.58
C ALA A 132 1.29 0.93 11.36
N GLY A 133 0.83 2.18 11.45
CA GLY A 133 1.64 3.37 11.20
C GLY A 133 2.00 3.62 9.72
N GLN A 134 1.37 2.90 8.80
CA GLN A 134 1.55 2.99 7.35
C GLN A 134 0.55 3.98 6.75
N THR A 135 0.60 5.23 7.20
CA THR A 135 -0.38 6.28 6.87
C THR A 135 -0.43 6.63 5.38
N VAL A 136 0.72 6.62 4.69
CA VAL A 136 0.78 6.86 3.24
C VAL A 136 0.02 5.79 2.47
N GLY A 137 0.23 4.51 2.79
CA GLY A 137 -0.50 3.41 2.16
C GLY A 137 -2.01 3.51 2.41
N ALA A 138 -2.41 3.88 3.63
CA ALA A 138 -3.81 4.15 3.95
C ALA A 138 -4.38 5.33 3.14
N ALA A 139 -3.60 6.42 3.00
CA ALA A 139 -3.99 7.59 2.23
C ALA A 139 -4.24 7.25 0.75
N ILE A 140 -3.39 6.43 0.13
CA ILE A 140 -3.55 5.97 -1.26
C ILE A 140 -4.89 5.24 -1.42
N ILE A 141 -5.19 4.28 -0.55
CA ILE A 141 -6.44 3.51 -0.60
C ILE A 141 -7.65 4.44 -0.42
N LEU A 142 -7.62 5.31 0.59
CA LEU A 142 -8.74 6.21 0.89
C LEU A 142 -8.95 7.24 -0.20
N ARG A 143 -7.88 7.75 -0.80
CA ARG A 143 -7.96 8.69 -1.93
C ARG A 143 -8.59 8.00 -3.14
N GLN A 144 -8.24 6.76 -3.42
CA GLN A 144 -8.87 5.96 -4.48
C GLN A 144 -10.36 5.72 -4.19
N GLN A 145 -10.74 5.36 -2.95
CA GLN A 145 -12.15 5.21 -2.58
C GLN A 145 -12.93 6.53 -2.70
N LEU A 146 -12.34 7.64 -2.26
CA LEU A 146 -12.96 8.95 -2.34
C LEU A 146 -13.15 9.40 -3.79
N GLY A 147 -12.17 9.16 -4.66
CA GLY A 147 -12.28 9.39 -6.10
C GLY A 147 -13.42 8.58 -6.72
N ARG A 148 -13.52 7.30 -6.38
CA ARG A 148 -14.61 6.43 -6.84
C ARG A 148 -16.00 6.91 -6.38
N TRP A 149 -16.16 7.25 -5.10
CA TRP A 149 -17.42 7.80 -4.59
C TRP A 149 -17.78 9.13 -5.24
N THR A 150 -16.79 9.97 -5.54
CA THR A 150 -16.98 11.22 -6.29
C THR A 150 -17.59 10.93 -7.67
N LEU A 151 -17.06 9.96 -8.41
CA LEU A 151 -17.58 9.59 -9.73
C LEU A 151 -19.01 9.04 -9.64
N LEU A 152 -19.33 8.24 -8.62
CA LEU A 152 -20.68 7.74 -8.38
C LEU A 152 -21.67 8.88 -8.10
N LEU A 153 -21.29 9.85 -7.26
CA LEU A 153 -22.09 11.04 -6.98
C LEU A 153 -22.29 11.90 -8.24
N ALA A 154 -21.22 12.10 -9.00
CA ALA A 154 -21.24 12.84 -10.26
C ALA A 154 -22.14 12.17 -11.33
N ARG A 155 -22.31 10.84 -11.29
CA ARG A 155 -23.29 10.12 -12.13
C ARG A 155 -24.71 10.25 -11.59
N ALA A 156 -24.90 10.11 -10.27
CA ALA A 156 -26.22 10.21 -9.64
C ALA A 156 -26.84 11.60 -9.82
N HIS A 157 -26.01 12.65 -9.79
CA HIS A 157 -26.39 14.00 -10.15
C HIS A 157 -25.45 14.48 -11.27
N PRO A 158 -25.86 14.42 -12.55
CA PRO A 158 -25.00 14.53 -13.72
C PRO A 158 -24.05 15.75 -13.70
N VAL A 159 -22.85 15.55 -13.16
CA VAL A 159 -21.80 16.55 -13.04
C VAL A 159 -20.61 16.03 -13.84
N VAL A 160 -20.23 16.76 -14.88
CA VAL A 160 -19.04 16.45 -15.68
C VAL A 160 -17.91 17.38 -15.27
N GLN A 161 -16.69 16.86 -15.20
CA GLN A 161 -15.49 17.68 -15.00
C GLN A 161 -15.30 18.58 -16.22
N ARG A 162 -15.16 19.89 -15.99
CA ARG A 162 -14.98 20.87 -17.06
C ARG A 162 -13.52 20.86 -17.53
N ARG A 163 -13.31 21.29 -18.77
CA ARG A 163 -11.96 21.48 -19.31
C ARG A 163 -11.20 22.50 -18.45
N TYR A 164 -9.98 22.15 -18.03
CA TYR A 164 -9.12 22.93 -17.14
C TYR A 164 -9.63 23.14 -15.72
N GLU A 165 -10.65 22.39 -15.30
CA GLU A 165 -11.09 22.41 -13.92
C GLU A 165 -10.13 21.62 -13.04
N SER A 166 -9.68 22.24 -11.94
CA SER A 166 -8.95 21.58 -10.86
C SER A 166 -9.76 20.41 -10.31
N ILE A 167 -9.12 19.34 -9.90
CA ILE A 167 -9.84 18.20 -9.36
C ILE A 167 -10.66 18.55 -8.11
N GLU A 168 -10.15 19.47 -7.28
CA GLU A 168 -10.79 19.89 -6.04
C GLU A 168 -12.12 20.59 -6.34
N SER A 169 -12.16 21.45 -7.36
CA SER A 169 -13.40 22.10 -7.80
C SER A 169 -14.40 21.09 -8.39
N PHE A 170 -13.93 20.06 -9.11
CA PHE A 170 -14.81 18.99 -9.58
C PHE A 170 -15.43 18.20 -8.42
N ILE A 171 -14.61 17.78 -7.46
CA ILE A 171 -15.07 17.10 -6.24
C ILE A 171 -16.08 17.99 -5.50
N ALA A 172 -15.75 19.27 -5.31
CA ALA A 172 -16.60 20.22 -4.61
C ALA A 172 -18.01 20.37 -5.26
N ARG A 173 -18.11 20.26 -6.60
CA ARG A 173 -19.39 20.27 -7.32
C ARG A 173 -20.13 18.93 -7.31
N ALA A 174 -19.40 17.81 -7.24
CA ALA A 174 -20.00 16.48 -7.22
C ALA A 174 -20.62 16.14 -5.85
N TRP A 175 -20.00 16.63 -4.76
CA TRP A 175 -20.42 16.35 -3.39
C TRP A 175 -21.48 17.32 -2.87
N THR A 176 -22.70 17.21 -3.41
CA THR A 176 -23.87 17.97 -2.94
C THR A 176 -24.85 17.09 -2.20
N ARG A 177 -25.63 17.68 -1.29
CA ARG A 177 -26.70 16.97 -0.58
C ARG A 177 -27.67 16.28 -1.53
N SER A 178 -28.03 16.95 -2.64
CA SER A 178 -28.89 16.36 -3.66
C SER A 178 -28.27 15.12 -4.31
N ALA A 179 -26.97 15.14 -4.62
CA ALA A 179 -26.28 13.97 -5.20
C ALA A 179 -26.22 12.80 -4.21
N ILE A 180 -25.97 13.10 -2.93
CA ILE A 180 -25.94 12.12 -1.85
C ILE A 180 -27.31 11.45 -1.69
N ASP A 181 -28.38 12.24 -1.64
CA ASP A 181 -29.76 11.76 -1.49
C ASP A 181 -30.20 10.94 -2.71
N MET A 182 -29.80 11.34 -3.93
CA MET A 182 -30.08 10.61 -5.18
C MET A 182 -29.32 9.29 -5.25
N LEU A 183 -28.05 9.26 -4.85
CA LEU A 183 -27.25 8.03 -4.84
C LEU A 183 -27.94 6.97 -3.99
N GLY A 184 -28.42 7.32 -2.79
CA GLY A 184 -29.17 6.41 -1.92
C GLY A 184 -30.47 5.84 -2.51
N GLN A 185 -31.01 6.47 -3.56
CA GLN A 185 -32.24 6.04 -4.24
C GLN A 185 -31.99 5.22 -5.51
N CYS A 186 -30.85 5.43 -6.19
CA CYS A 186 -30.57 4.90 -7.53
C CYS A 186 -29.36 3.93 -7.59
N THR A 187 -28.84 3.49 -6.45
CA THR A 187 -27.58 2.74 -6.33
C THR A 187 -27.44 1.53 -7.26
N ALA A 188 -28.50 0.73 -7.43
CA ALA A 188 -28.45 -0.47 -8.27
C ALA A 188 -28.31 -0.17 -9.78
N ALA A 189 -28.75 1.01 -10.24
CA ALA A 189 -28.67 1.41 -11.64
C ALA A 189 -27.38 2.16 -11.97
N VAL A 190 -26.87 2.98 -11.04
CA VAL A 190 -25.65 3.81 -11.23
C VAL A 190 -24.37 2.96 -11.22
N GLY A 191 -24.36 1.85 -10.49
CA GLY A 191 -23.26 0.90 -10.45
C GLY A 191 -23.20 -0.10 -11.62
N ALA A 192 -24.06 0.02 -12.64
CA ALA A 192 -24.10 -0.93 -13.76
C ALA A 192 -23.16 -0.55 -14.93
N ASP A 193 -22.82 0.73 -15.09
CA ASP A 193 -21.95 1.24 -16.18
C ASP A 193 -20.47 1.28 -15.75
N ASP A 194 -19.95 0.11 -15.39
CA ASP A 194 -18.81 -0.21 -14.50
C ASP A 194 -17.37 0.20 -14.92
N ILE A 195 -17.21 1.31 -15.66
CA ILE A 195 -15.88 1.89 -15.95
C ILE A 195 -15.69 3.12 -15.07
N PHE A 196 -15.01 2.98 -13.92
CA PHE A 196 -14.56 4.12 -13.14
C PHE A 196 -13.19 4.55 -13.65
N ASP A 197 -13.15 5.58 -14.50
CA ASP A 197 -11.91 6.29 -14.82
C ASP A 197 -11.45 7.01 -13.55
N ASP A 198 -10.46 6.47 -12.83
CA ASP A 198 -9.96 7.17 -11.65
C ASP A 198 -9.38 8.52 -12.07
N ILE A 199 -9.65 9.47 -11.20
CA ILE A 199 -9.18 10.85 -11.21
C ILE A 199 -7.65 10.91 -11.26
N ASP A 200 -6.95 9.83 -10.91
CA ASP A 200 -5.52 9.54 -10.78
C ASP A 200 -4.49 10.14 -11.76
N THR A 201 -4.92 10.72 -12.88
CA THR A 201 -4.04 11.39 -13.86
C THR A 201 -4.00 12.91 -13.74
N HIS A 202 -4.67 13.46 -12.74
CA HIS A 202 -4.72 14.90 -12.49
C HIS A 202 -3.35 15.48 -12.05
N PRO A 203 -3.11 16.78 -12.31
CA PRO A 203 -2.00 17.50 -11.73
C PRO A 203 -2.07 17.55 -10.19
N PRO A 204 -0.96 17.88 -9.51
CA PRO A 204 -0.94 18.09 -8.07
C PRO A 204 -2.07 19.00 -7.62
N THR A 205 -2.74 18.58 -6.56
CA THR A 205 -3.77 19.38 -5.91
C THR A 205 -3.14 20.67 -5.35
N THR A 206 -3.79 21.79 -5.57
CA THR A 206 -3.38 23.13 -5.11
C THR A 206 -4.04 23.52 -3.80
N GLY A 207 -5.09 22.80 -3.37
CA GLY A 207 -5.90 23.14 -2.20
C GLY A 207 -6.85 24.32 -2.43
N VAL A 208 -6.77 24.97 -3.59
CA VAL A 208 -7.62 26.11 -3.94
C VAL A 208 -8.93 25.60 -4.55
N ILE A 209 -10.02 25.78 -3.84
CA ILE A 209 -11.37 25.47 -4.32
C ILE A 209 -12.00 26.78 -4.83
N ARG A 210 -12.18 26.90 -6.14
CA ARG A 210 -12.62 28.15 -6.78
C ARG A 210 -14.14 28.27 -6.92
N THR A 211 -14.88 27.28 -6.43
CA THR A 211 -16.32 27.18 -6.53
C THR A 211 -16.93 27.18 -5.14
N ASP A 212 -18.02 27.93 -4.96
CA ASP A 212 -18.88 27.74 -3.79
C ASP A 212 -19.35 26.30 -3.74
N HIS A 213 -19.28 25.68 -2.57
CA HIS A 213 -19.51 24.26 -2.41
C HIS A 213 -20.06 23.90 -1.04
N GLU A 214 -20.76 22.78 -1.01
CA GLU A 214 -21.38 22.26 0.20
C GLU A 214 -20.35 21.51 1.05
N HIS A 215 -20.56 21.56 2.37
CA HIS A 215 -19.83 20.73 3.31
C HIS A 215 -20.71 19.57 3.75
N VAL A 216 -20.09 18.41 3.92
CA VAL A 216 -20.76 17.20 4.37
C VAL A 216 -20.77 17.17 5.89
N GLN A 217 -21.95 17.04 6.49
CA GLN A 217 -22.11 16.98 7.93
C GLN A 217 -21.76 15.56 8.45
N LEU A 218 -20.71 15.47 9.25
CA LEU A 218 -20.23 14.27 9.94
C LEU A 218 -20.38 14.49 11.44
N GLY A 219 -21.52 14.04 12.00
CA GLY A 219 -21.86 14.30 13.40
C GLY A 219 -22.03 15.80 13.65
N GLU A 220 -21.27 16.35 14.59
CA GLU A 220 -21.28 17.79 14.90
C GLU A 220 -20.36 18.62 13.97
N ARG A 221 -19.56 17.97 13.11
CA ARG A 221 -18.56 18.65 12.26
C ARG A 221 -18.99 18.71 10.80
N ALA A 222 -18.75 19.85 10.16
CA ALA A 222 -18.83 20.00 8.71
C ALA A 222 -17.45 19.73 8.08
N VAL A 223 -17.41 18.89 7.05
CA VAL A 223 -16.16 18.47 6.38
C VAL A 223 -16.27 18.75 4.88
N CYS A 224 -15.21 19.32 4.30
CA CYS A 224 -15.11 19.55 2.86
C CYS A 224 -14.42 18.36 2.17
N PRO A 225 -15.12 17.57 1.33
CA PRO A 225 -14.53 16.41 0.66
C PRO A 225 -13.36 16.77 -0.27
N ALA A 226 -13.42 17.93 -0.93
CA ALA A 226 -12.34 18.41 -1.79
C ALA A 226 -11.07 18.76 -0.99
N HIS A 227 -11.24 19.31 0.21
CA HIS A 227 -10.12 19.57 1.12
C HIS A 227 -9.52 18.26 1.66
N VAL A 228 -10.36 17.31 2.08
CA VAL A 228 -9.90 15.97 2.51
C VAL A 228 -9.11 15.29 1.38
N TYR A 229 -9.62 15.34 0.14
CA TYR A 229 -8.90 14.79 -1.02
C TYR A 229 -7.53 15.44 -1.20
N HIS A 230 -7.45 16.77 -1.06
CA HIS A 230 -6.18 17.50 -1.12
C HIS A 230 -5.20 17.07 -0.02
N GLU A 231 -5.64 16.97 1.23
CA GLU A 231 -4.79 16.51 2.35
C GLU A 231 -4.26 15.09 2.12
N LEU A 232 -5.09 14.18 1.59
CA LEU A 232 -4.63 12.85 1.20
C LEU A 232 -3.57 12.91 0.11
N CYS A 233 -3.76 13.73 -0.93
CA CYS A 233 -2.75 13.92 -1.98
C CYS A 233 -1.45 14.51 -1.44
N GLN A 234 -1.49 15.46 -0.50
CA GLN A 234 -0.29 15.99 0.14
C GLN A 234 0.51 14.90 0.88
N LEU A 235 -0.17 14.00 1.59
CA LEU A 235 0.46 12.87 2.29
C LEU A 235 1.14 11.91 1.32
N ILE A 236 0.48 11.64 0.18
CA ILE A 236 0.99 10.75 -0.88
C ILE A 236 2.19 11.40 -1.58
N ASP A 237 2.10 12.68 -1.94
CA ASP A 237 3.15 13.36 -2.67
C ASP A 237 4.43 13.56 -1.85
N GLY A 238 4.33 13.51 -0.52
CA GLY A 238 5.46 13.65 0.39
C GLY A 238 6.20 14.97 0.17
N GLN A 239 5.49 16.09 0.18
CA GLN A 239 6.14 17.39 0.10
C GLN A 239 7.10 17.54 1.30
N PRO A 240 8.34 18.05 1.10
CA PRO A 240 9.27 18.19 2.19
C PRO A 240 8.67 19.14 3.24
N PRO A 241 8.74 18.79 4.52
CA PRO A 241 8.28 19.67 5.59
C PRO A 241 9.10 20.96 5.58
N GLU A 242 8.47 22.08 5.98
CA GLU A 242 9.15 23.38 6.08
C GLU A 242 10.30 23.38 7.11
N LEU A 243 10.34 22.37 7.99
CA LEU A 243 11.39 22.12 8.97
C LEU A 243 11.93 20.70 8.81
N PRO A 244 13.24 20.46 9.00
CA PRO A 244 13.81 19.11 8.97
C PRO A 244 13.23 18.28 10.12
N THR A 245 12.30 17.38 9.81
CA THR A 245 11.84 16.34 10.74
C THR A 245 12.83 15.18 10.73
N GLU A 246 13.22 14.72 11.92
CA GLU A 246 14.00 13.51 12.12
C GLU A 246 13.14 12.29 11.81
N CYS A 247 12.77 12.11 10.53
CA CYS A 247 11.89 11.02 10.10
C CYS A 247 12.60 9.67 10.28
N GLU A 248 12.48 9.10 11.48
CA GLU A 248 12.75 7.71 11.75
C GLU A 248 11.42 7.01 11.97
N VAL A 249 11.00 6.15 11.04
CA VAL A 249 9.81 5.29 11.18
C VAL A 249 9.87 4.40 12.45
N VAL A 250 11.03 4.33 13.13
CA VAL A 250 11.23 3.58 14.37
C VAL A 250 10.98 4.44 15.62
N HIS A 251 11.14 5.76 15.55
CA HIS A 251 11.13 6.66 16.73
C HIS A 251 10.30 7.94 16.56
N ASP A 252 9.98 8.36 15.35
CA ASP A 252 9.27 9.60 15.04
C ASP A 252 7.77 9.33 14.87
N LEU A 253 7.14 8.94 15.98
CA LEU A 253 5.69 8.78 16.14
C LEU A 253 5.03 10.04 16.73
N ASP A 254 5.76 11.16 16.81
CA ASP A 254 5.34 12.40 17.45
C ASP A 254 4.90 13.49 16.45
N ALA A 255 4.85 13.17 15.15
CA ALA A 255 4.44 14.12 14.11
C ALA A 255 2.91 14.30 14.01
N THR A 256 2.36 15.20 14.84
CA THR A 256 1.09 15.97 14.69
C THR A 256 -0.23 15.21 14.48
N ASP A 257 -1.33 15.71 15.08
CA ASP A 257 -2.70 15.15 14.95
C ASP A 257 -3.32 15.28 13.53
N SER A 258 -2.65 15.99 12.61
CA SER A 258 -3.18 16.38 11.29
C SER A 258 -3.40 15.24 10.29
N PRO A 259 -2.43 14.34 10.00
CA PRO A 259 -2.61 13.26 9.01
C PRO A 259 -3.68 12.25 9.43
N THR A 260 -3.74 11.91 10.72
CA THR A 260 -4.76 11.01 11.27
C THR A 260 -6.17 11.58 11.07
N ARG A 261 -6.33 12.89 11.20
CA ARG A 261 -7.63 13.56 11.00
C ARG A 261 -8.11 13.43 9.56
N ALA A 262 -7.28 13.75 8.56
CA ALA A 262 -7.64 13.64 7.14
C ALA A 262 -8.05 12.21 6.77
N LEU A 263 -7.31 11.22 7.28
CA LEU A 263 -7.62 9.80 7.09
C LEU A 263 -8.96 9.40 7.73
N CYS A 264 -9.24 9.83 8.97
CA CYS A 264 -10.52 9.60 9.64
C CYS A 264 -11.70 10.31 8.94
N ASP A 265 -11.48 11.51 8.41
CA ASP A 265 -12.49 12.21 7.60
C ASP A 265 -12.80 11.46 6.32
N ALA A 266 -11.77 11.00 5.59
CA ALA A 266 -11.95 10.18 4.40
C ALA A 266 -12.67 8.85 4.69
N LEU A 267 -12.32 8.18 5.79
CA LEU A 267 -13.01 6.97 6.27
C LEU A 267 -14.49 7.25 6.56
N SER A 268 -14.79 8.36 7.25
CA SER A 268 -16.15 8.77 7.57
C SER A 268 -17.00 9.01 6.33
N LEU A 269 -16.44 9.71 5.34
CA LEU A 269 -17.10 9.97 4.06
C LEU A 269 -17.37 8.66 3.31
N CYS A 270 -16.38 7.76 3.21
CA CYS A 270 -16.55 6.46 2.56
C CYS A 270 -17.62 5.59 3.26
N LEU A 271 -17.58 5.52 4.59
CA LEU A 271 -18.54 4.74 5.40
C LEU A 271 -19.95 5.30 5.33
N MET A 272 -20.12 6.63 5.28
CA MET A 272 -21.42 7.26 5.03
C MET A 272 -22.03 6.75 3.72
N HIS A 273 -21.26 6.78 2.63
CA HIS A 273 -21.77 6.36 1.33
C HIS A 273 -22.11 4.88 1.27
N MET A 274 -21.26 4.02 1.83
CA MET A 274 -21.57 2.60 1.94
C MET A 274 -22.88 2.35 2.70
N ARG A 275 -23.14 3.10 3.78
CA ARG A 275 -24.40 2.99 4.55
C ARG A 275 -25.62 3.44 3.76
N LEU A 276 -25.51 4.54 3.02
CA LEU A 276 -26.59 5.02 2.15
C LEU A 276 -26.86 4.07 0.99
N ALA A 277 -25.80 3.39 0.54
CA ALA A 277 -25.84 2.49 -0.59
C ALA A 277 -26.24 1.05 -0.26
N ALA A 278 -26.12 0.65 1.00
CA ALA A 278 -26.48 -0.68 1.45
C ALA A 278 -27.99 -0.90 1.22
N PRO A 279 -28.41 -2.07 0.68
CA PRO A 279 -29.80 -2.33 0.39
C PRO A 279 -30.65 -2.23 1.65
N ARG A 280 -31.58 -1.27 1.69
CA ARG A 280 -32.65 -1.23 2.71
C ARG A 280 -33.58 -2.42 2.45
N ARG A 281 -33.41 -3.52 3.18
CA ARG A 281 -34.37 -4.63 3.10
C ARG A 281 -35.77 -4.15 3.49
N GLY A 282 -36.75 -4.45 2.62
CA GLY A 282 -38.16 -4.22 2.91
C GLY A 282 -38.74 -5.16 3.96
N ALA A 283 -39.58 -4.59 4.83
CA ALA A 283 -40.73 -5.19 5.50
C ALA A 283 -40.53 -6.24 6.61
N ALA A 284 -39.92 -5.81 7.72
CA ALA A 284 -40.61 -5.72 9.01
C ALA A 284 -39.98 -4.52 9.75
N PRO A 285 -40.75 -3.72 10.52
CA PRO A 285 -40.11 -2.74 11.38
C PRO A 285 -39.06 -3.48 12.23
N PRO A 286 -37.84 -2.95 12.36
CA PRO A 286 -36.91 -3.53 13.32
C PRO A 286 -37.65 -3.59 14.64
N ASP A 287 -37.60 -4.74 15.31
CA ASP A 287 -38.06 -4.87 16.69
C ASP A 287 -37.62 -3.60 17.45
N PRO A 288 -38.51 -2.94 18.21
CA PRO A 288 -38.22 -1.65 18.83
C PRO A 288 -36.89 -1.63 19.59
N ASP A 289 -36.42 -2.77 20.11
CA ASP A 289 -35.11 -2.85 20.77
C ASP A 289 -33.95 -2.93 19.76
N THR A 290 -34.11 -3.59 18.62
CA THR A 290 -33.19 -3.49 17.47
C THR A 290 -33.17 -2.08 16.87
N ALA A 291 -34.33 -1.43 16.72
CA ALA A 291 -34.44 -0.06 16.20
C ALA A 291 -33.83 0.97 17.16
N ARG A 292 -33.90 0.71 18.48
CA ARG A 292 -33.33 1.54 19.54
C ARG A 292 -31.83 1.27 19.72
N ALA A 293 -31.36 0.04 19.55
CA ALA A 293 -29.94 -0.32 19.53
C ALA A 293 -29.23 0.24 18.30
N LEU A 294 -29.83 0.06 17.12
CA LEU A 294 -29.33 0.65 15.89
C LEU A 294 -29.50 2.17 15.90
N GLY A 295 -30.64 2.71 16.36
CA GLY A 295 -30.85 4.14 16.54
C GLY A 295 -29.88 4.81 17.54
N SER A 296 -29.38 4.06 18.53
CA SER A 296 -28.33 4.53 19.46
C SER A 296 -26.93 4.41 18.85
N LEU A 297 -26.69 3.41 17.99
CA LEU A 297 -25.48 3.30 17.13
C LEU A 297 -25.49 4.28 15.93
N TRP A 298 -26.65 4.84 15.61
CA TRP A 298 -26.91 5.77 14.50
C TRP A 298 -27.18 7.21 14.96
N ALA A 299 -27.21 7.46 16.27
CA ALA A 299 -27.16 8.81 16.82
C ALA A 299 -25.73 9.38 16.67
N PRO A 300 -25.56 10.70 16.47
CA PRO A 300 -24.23 11.29 16.58
C PRO A 300 -23.71 11.03 18.00
N GLU A 301 -22.70 10.19 18.14
CA GLU A 301 -21.98 10.06 19.40
C GLU A 301 -21.38 11.44 19.72
N ARG A 302 -21.82 12.01 20.85
CA ARG A 302 -21.12 13.14 21.46
C ARG A 302 -19.65 12.74 21.61
N PRO A 303 -18.69 13.55 21.12
CA PRO A 303 -17.31 13.37 21.49
C PRO A 303 -17.21 13.39 23.02
N PRO A 304 -16.43 12.50 23.66
CA PRO A 304 -16.07 12.73 25.05
C PRO A 304 -15.41 14.11 25.12
N ALA A 305 -15.94 14.97 25.99
CA ALA A 305 -15.49 16.35 26.13
C ALA A 305 -13.96 16.41 26.15
N VAL A 306 -13.39 17.21 25.24
CA VAL A 306 -11.97 17.55 25.21
C VAL A 306 -11.60 18.11 26.58
N ARG A 307 -11.04 17.26 27.45
CA ARG A 307 -10.43 17.71 28.70
C ARG A 307 -9.11 18.37 28.32
N ALA A 308 -9.03 19.65 28.64
CA ALA A 308 -7.83 20.46 28.51
C ALA A 308 -6.60 19.71 29.07
N ALA A 309 -5.50 19.83 28.33
CA ALA A 309 -4.21 19.24 28.64
C ALA A 309 -3.83 19.42 30.12
N THR A 310 -3.54 18.30 30.79
CA THR A 310 -2.74 18.26 32.02
C THR A 310 -1.97 16.93 32.07
N PRO A 311 -0.76 16.92 32.66
CA PRO A 311 0.35 16.11 32.21
C PRO A 311 0.31 14.65 32.70
N SER A 312 0.92 13.78 31.89
CA SER A 312 1.43 12.43 32.20
C SER A 312 0.67 11.64 33.29
N VAL A 313 -0.21 10.74 32.86
CA VAL A 313 -0.87 9.74 33.73
C VAL A 313 -0.40 8.33 33.32
N PRO A 314 -0.19 7.40 34.29
CA PRO A 314 0.62 6.20 34.11
C PRO A 314 -0.03 5.15 33.22
N LEU A 315 0.83 4.37 32.55
CA LEU A 315 0.49 3.17 31.79
C LEU A 315 -0.45 2.25 32.60
N CYS A 316 -1.67 2.09 32.11
CA CYS A 316 -2.66 1.17 32.67
C CYS A 316 -2.20 -0.28 32.48
N THR A 317 -2.07 -1.02 33.59
CA THR A 317 -1.54 -2.40 33.67
C THR A 317 -2.59 -3.49 33.49
N SER A 318 -3.62 -3.27 32.67
CA SER A 318 -4.44 -4.40 32.21
C SER A 318 -3.67 -5.23 31.19
N PRO A 319 -3.83 -6.56 31.15
CA PRO A 319 -3.22 -7.41 30.14
C PRO A 319 -3.88 -7.09 28.78
N LEU A 320 -3.40 -6.05 28.11
CA LEU A 320 -3.87 -5.63 26.80
C LEU A 320 -3.59 -6.75 25.80
N HIS A 321 -4.65 -7.24 25.16
CA HIS A 321 -4.59 -8.09 23.97
C HIS A 321 -3.72 -7.42 22.91
N ARG A 322 -2.83 -8.18 22.27
CA ARG A 322 -1.89 -7.67 21.26
C ARG A 322 -2.55 -7.64 19.89
N PRO A 323 -2.98 -6.48 19.35
CA PRO A 323 -3.51 -6.39 17.99
C PRO A 323 -2.47 -6.77 16.93
N THR A 324 -1.17 -6.86 17.26
CA THR A 324 -0.08 -7.23 16.33
C THR A 324 -0.42 -8.38 15.40
N ALA A 325 -1.07 -9.45 15.89
CA ALA A 325 -1.45 -10.60 15.07
C ALA A 325 -2.39 -10.23 13.91
N ALA A 326 -3.30 -9.27 14.10
CA ALA A 326 -4.23 -8.81 13.08
C ALA A 326 -3.61 -7.75 12.14
N LEU A 327 -2.50 -7.12 12.54
CA LEU A 327 -1.88 -6.00 11.80
C LEU A 327 -0.84 -6.46 10.78
N VAL A 328 -0.05 -7.48 11.10
CA VAL A 328 0.97 -8.02 10.20
C VAL A 328 0.37 -8.81 9.03
N PRO A 329 1.11 -9.01 7.93
CA PRO A 329 0.70 -9.89 6.85
C PRO A 329 0.38 -11.29 7.32
N LEU A 330 -0.81 -11.78 6.96
CA LEU A 330 -1.28 -13.11 7.34
C LEU A 330 -0.92 -14.12 6.24
N VAL A 331 0.35 -14.51 6.19
CA VAL A 331 0.81 -15.59 5.31
C VAL A 331 1.48 -16.66 6.15
N ARG A 332 1.41 -17.93 5.71
CA ARG A 332 1.92 -19.11 6.44
C ARG A 332 3.44 -19.14 6.70
N THR A 333 4.17 -18.06 6.41
CA THR A 333 5.58 -17.92 6.78
C THR A 333 5.76 -16.89 7.89
N GLU A 334 6.58 -17.27 8.88
CA GLU A 334 7.29 -16.52 9.94
C GLU A 334 6.61 -15.36 10.71
N LEU A 335 5.72 -14.56 10.11
CA LEU A 335 5.06 -13.39 10.68
C LEU A 335 3.71 -13.71 11.34
N ALA A 336 2.94 -14.64 10.77
CA ALA A 336 1.72 -15.16 11.40
C ALA A 336 2.00 -16.56 11.96
N SER A 337 2.23 -16.66 13.27
CA SER A 337 2.32 -17.97 13.92
C SER A 337 0.99 -18.73 13.71
N SER A 338 1.02 -20.06 13.64
CA SER A 338 -0.22 -20.86 13.61
C SER A 338 -1.15 -20.56 14.80
N THR A 339 -0.58 -20.10 15.91
CA THR A 339 -1.32 -19.63 17.08
C THR A 339 -2.09 -18.34 16.79
N ASN A 340 -1.49 -17.39 16.08
CA ASN A 340 -2.14 -16.14 15.67
C ASN A 340 -3.34 -16.40 14.76
N ILE A 341 -3.20 -17.33 13.81
CA ILE A 341 -4.28 -17.70 12.88
C ILE A 341 -5.45 -18.35 13.64
N ASN A 342 -5.17 -19.25 14.59
CA ASN A 342 -6.20 -19.86 15.41
C ASN A 342 -6.92 -18.83 16.29
N GLU A 343 -6.20 -17.86 16.85
CA GLU A 343 -6.78 -16.75 17.60
C GLU A 343 -7.73 -15.91 16.72
N LEU A 344 -7.31 -15.58 15.50
CA LEU A 344 -8.16 -14.84 14.55
C LEU A 344 -9.40 -15.64 14.15
N PHE A 345 -9.29 -16.96 13.97
CA PHE A 345 -10.44 -17.82 13.71
C PHE A 345 -11.43 -17.86 14.88
N GLN A 346 -10.92 -17.91 16.11
CA GLN A 346 -11.77 -17.87 17.30
C GLN A 346 -12.53 -16.53 17.36
N ARG A 347 -11.84 -15.41 17.17
CA ARG A 347 -12.45 -14.07 17.12
C ARG A 347 -13.47 -13.92 15.99
N TYR A 348 -13.20 -14.50 14.82
CA TYR A 348 -14.17 -14.59 13.72
C TYR A 348 -15.46 -15.30 14.15
N THR A 349 -15.32 -16.43 14.84
CA THR A 349 -16.46 -17.21 15.35
C THR A 349 -17.23 -16.43 16.41
N ASP A 350 -16.52 -15.81 17.36
CA ASP A 350 -17.12 -14.99 18.42
C ASP A 350 -17.86 -13.78 17.85
N TYR A 351 -17.27 -13.09 16.88
CA TYR A 351 -17.88 -11.97 16.18
C TYR A 351 -19.20 -12.37 15.51
N HIS A 352 -19.22 -13.46 14.75
CA HIS A 352 -20.45 -13.93 14.10
C HIS A 352 -21.48 -14.48 15.08
N ALA A 353 -21.07 -15.03 16.23
CA ALA A 353 -21.97 -15.39 17.31
C ALA A 353 -22.65 -14.15 17.91
N VAL A 354 -21.90 -13.07 18.14
CA VAL A 354 -22.44 -11.78 18.59
C VAL A 354 -23.42 -11.17 17.58
N LEU A 355 -23.13 -11.26 16.28
CA LEU A 355 -24.04 -10.77 15.25
C LEU A 355 -25.35 -11.60 15.15
N ALA A 356 -25.28 -12.90 15.43
CA ALA A 356 -26.41 -13.82 15.34
C ALA A 356 -27.31 -13.82 16.59
N ASP A 357 -26.72 -13.70 17.78
CA ASP A 357 -27.41 -13.77 19.07
C ASP A 357 -27.55 -12.39 19.71
N ARG A 358 -28.57 -11.65 19.26
CA ARG A 358 -28.92 -10.30 19.77
C ARG A 358 -29.45 -10.30 21.20
N SER A 359 -29.55 -11.45 21.87
CA SER A 359 -30.28 -11.63 23.14
C SER A 359 -29.40 -11.89 24.37
N ARG A 360 -28.06 -11.84 24.24
CA ARG A 360 -27.15 -12.07 25.36
C ARG A 360 -27.28 -11.01 26.46
N ALA A 361 -27.24 -11.45 27.72
CA ALA A 361 -27.26 -10.58 28.90
C ALA A 361 -25.98 -9.72 29.04
N GLU A 362 -24.86 -10.17 28.47
CA GLU A 362 -23.59 -9.44 28.42
C GLU A 362 -23.32 -9.04 26.96
N HIS A 363 -23.50 -7.76 26.67
CA HIS A 363 -23.14 -7.19 25.37
C HIS A 363 -21.67 -6.80 25.41
N PRO A 364 -20.87 -7.13 24.37
CA PRO A 364 -19.50 -6.66 24.31
C PRO A 364 -19.48 -5.13 24.31
N THR A 365 -18.46 -4.56 24.94
CA THR A 365 -18.22 -3.12 24.86
C THR A 365 -18.02 -2.70 23.39
N PRO A 366 -18.28 -1.43 23.03
CA PRO A 366 -18.08 -0.97 21.65
C PRO A 366 -16.65 -1.22 21.14
N ARG A 367 -15.65 -1.09 22.03
CA ARG A 367 -14.26 -1.39 21.70
C ARG A 367 -14.03 -2.89 21.43
N GLU A 368 -14.56 -3.78 22.27
CA GLU A 368 -14.46 -5.22 22.06
C GLU A 368 -15.14 -5.65 20.75
N LEU A 369 -16.31 -5.09 20.45
CA LEU A 369 -17.01 -5.36 19.19
C LEU A 369 -16.19 -4.88 17.98
N ALA A 370 -15.58 -3.70 18.05
CA ALA A 370 -14.71 -3.17 17.01
C ALA A 370 -13.48 -4.07 16.78
N GLU A 371 -12.84 -4.54 17.86
CA GLU A 371 -11.70 -5.46 17.80
C GLU A 371 -12.09 -6.83 17.23
N LEU A 372 -13.25 -7.35 17.59
CA LEU A 372 -13.81 -8.59 17.04
C LEU A 372 -14.11 -8.46 15.55
N ALA A 373 -14.77 -7.37 15.13
CA ALA A 373 -15.04 -7.10 13.73
C ALA A 373 -13.74 -7.02 12.92
N PHE A 374 -12.78 -6.22 13.39
CA PHE A 374 -11.47 -6.10 12.74
C PHE A 374 -10.80 -7.47 12.59
N ALA A 375 -10.69 -8.25 13.66
CA ALA A 375 -10.09 -9.57 13.63
C ALA A 375 -10.82 -10.54 12.69
N ALA A 376 -12.15 -10.49 12.64
CA ALA A 376 -12.95 -11.33 11.76
C ALA A 376 -12.66 -11.06 10.28
N HIS A 377 -12.61 -9.79 9.86
CA HIS A 377 -12.24 -9.44 8.49
C HIS A 377 -10.80 -9.82 8.15
N ARG A 378 -9.88 -9.67 9.11
CA ARG A 378 -8.49 -10.12 8.93
C ARG A 378 -8.42 -11.64 8.73
N TYR A 379 -9.21 -12.42 9.46
CA TYR A 379 -9.33 -13.86 9.24
C TYR A 379 -9.91 -14.20 7.85
N ILE A 380 -10.97 -13.50 7.41
CA ILE A 380 -11.54 -13.69 6.06
C ILE A 380 -10.48 -13.43 4.99
N ARG A 381 -9.71 -12.35 5.11
CA ARG A 381 -8.61 -12.03 4.20
C ARG A 381 -7.59 -13.17 4.14
N PHE A 382 -7.15 -13.67 5.29
CA PHE A 382 -6.27 -14.84 5.37
C PHE A 382 -6.87 -16.06 4.64
N ALA A 383 -8.15 -16.37 4.85
CA ALA A 383 -8.79 -17.50 4.19
C ALA A 383 -8.82 -17.37 2.65
N ILE A 384 -9.02 -16.15 2.13
CA ILE A 384 -8.97 -15.85 0.68
C ILE A 384 -7.54 -16.06 0.14
N THR A 385 -6.53 -15.54 0.84
CA THR A 385 -5.12 -15.70 0.48
C THR A 385 -4.72 -17.17 0.45
N GLU A 386 -5.10 -17.94 1.47
CA GLU A 386 -4.80 -19.37 1.56
C GLU A 386 -5.50 -20.19 0.48
N HIS A 387 -6.76 -19.88 0.18
CA HIS A 387 -7.49 -20.52 -0.90
C HIS A 387 -6.80 -20.28 -2.25
N SER A 388 -6.40 -19.02 -2.50
CA SER A 388 -5.66 -18.62 -3.69
C SER A 388 -4.33 -19.36 -3.83
N HIS A 389 -3.55 -19.42 -2.75
CA HIS A 389 -2.27 -20.13 -2.74
C HIS A 389 -2.44 -21.64 -2.96
N ALA A 390 -3.50 -22.25 -2.41
CA ALA A 390 -3.82 -23.65 -2.68
C ALA A 390 -4.16 -23.91 -4.15
N LEU A 391 -4.90 -23.00 -4.79
CA LEU A 391 -5.18 -23.06 -6.23
C LEU A 391 -3.88 -22.95 -7.05
N ASP A 392 -2.98 -22.04 -6.68
CA ASP A 392 -1.69 -21.86 -7.34
C ASP A 392 -0.82 -23.12 -7.28
N LEU A 393 -0.77 -23.78 -6.13
CA LEU A 393 -0.06 -25.05 -5.96
C LEU A 393 -0.65 -26.17 -6.84
N ASN A 394 -1.98 -26.21 -6.95
CA ASN A 394 -2.69 -27.19 -7.76
C ASN A 394 -2.48 -26.98 -9.27
N ILE A 395 -2.57 -25.73 -9.73
CA ILE A 395 -2.49 -25.37 -11.16
C ILE A 395 -1.03 -25.44 -11.66
N SER A 396 -0.08 -24.99 -10.84
CA SER A 396 1.31 -24.88 -11.29
C SER A 396 2.11 -26.19 -11.28
N GLN A 397 1.57 -27.29 -10.73
CA GLN A 397 2.36 -28.50 -10.40
C GLN A 397 3.64 -28.18 -9.60
N GLY A 398 3.65 -27.07 -8.84
CA GLY A 398 4.81 -26.57 -8.12
C GLY A 398 5.80 -25.72 -8.94
N ARG A 399 5.46 -25.32 -10.18
CA ARG A 399 6.31 -24.49 -11.05
C ARG A 399 6.25 -22.99 -10.74
N LEU A 400 5.26 -22.54 -9.97
CA LEU A 400 5.21 -21.17 -9.47
C LEU A 400 6.20 -20.99 -8.31
N GLY A 401 7.23 -20.19 -8.53
CA GLY A 401 8.26 -19.85 -7.55
C GLY A 401 7.84 -18.85 -6.46
N ILE A 402 6.54 -18.70 -6.15
CA ILE A 402 6.01 -17.68 -5.21
C ILE A 402 6.69 -17.73 -3.83
N ARG A 403 7.29 -18.87 -3.46
CA ARG A 403 8.05 -19.06 -2.21
C ARG A 403 9.23 -18.08 -2.03
N HIS A 404 9.77 -17.49 -3.08
CA HIS A 404 10.90 -16.55 -2.98
C HIS A 404 10.56 -15.27 -2.22
N HIS A 405 9.29 -14.86 -2.23
CA HIS A 405 8.82 -13.61 -1.63
C HIS A 405 8.27 -13.78 -0.21
N LEU A 406 8.28 -15.00 0.33
CA LEU A 406 7.73 -15.32 1.65
C LEU A 406 8.79 -15.48 2.75
N GLY A 407 10.05 -15.19 2.43
CA GLY A 407 11.18 -15.37 3.34
C GLY A 407 11.49 -14.15 4.22
N PRO A 408 12.19 -14.35 5.36
CA PRO A 408 12.61 -13.28 6.27
C PRO A 408 13.56 -12.27 5.65
N ARG A 409 14.12 -12.58 4.46
CA ARG A 409 15.09 -11.77 3.72
C ARG A 409 14.52 -11.29 2.39
N SER A 410 13.21 -11.02 2.34
CA SER A 410 12.58 -10.46 1.14
C SER A 410 13.32 -9.20 0.66
N ALA A 411 13.58 -9.14 -0.65
CA ALA A 411 14.22 -8.00 -1.28
C ALA A 411 13.41 -6.70 -1.13
N GLN A 412 12.08 -6.81 -1.03
CA GLN A 412 11.17 -5.70 -0.81
C GLN A 412 11.37 -5.08 0.58
N ILE A 413 11.46 -5.92 1.63
CA ILE A 413 11.77 -5.45 3.00
C ILE A 413 13.14 -4.79 3.04
N LEU A 414 14.17 -5.46 2.48
CA LEU A 414 15.52 -4.91 2.44
C LEU A 414 15.56 -3.55 1.74
N THR A 415 14.88 -3.43 0.60
CA THR A 415 14.80 -2.18 -0.18
C THR A 415 14.05 -1.09 0.59
N ALA A 416 12.93 -1.40 1.22
CA ALA A 416 12.15 -0.43 1.99
C ALA A 416 12.92 0.08 3.22
N GLU A 417 13.59 -0.79 3.97
CA GLU A 417 14.42 -0.39 5.12
C GLU A 417 15.64 0.43 4.69
N PHE A 418 16.23 0.07 3.54
CA PHE A 418 17.35 0.83 2.98
C PHE A 418 16.90 2.20 2.45
N ALA A 419 15.69 2.31 1.90
CA ALA A 419 15.09 3.58 1.54
C ALA A 419 14.89 4.50 2.77
N ALA A 420 14.42 3.95 3.89
CA ALA A 420 14.28 4.70 5.13
C ALA A 420 15.63 5.22 5.67
N LEU A 421 16.69 4.40 5.60
CA LEU A 421 18.05 4.86 5.94
C LEU A 421 18.56 5.92 4.96
N CYS A 422 18.31 5.74 3.66
CA CYS A 422 18.66 6.72 2.65
C CYS A 422 17.98 8.08 2.93
N ALA A 423 16.70 8.07 3.33
CA ALA A 423 16.00 9.27 3.73
C ALA A 423 16.66 9.96 4.92
N HIS A 424 16.92 9.19 5.99
CA HIS A 424 17.57 9.68 7.20
C HIS A 424 18.98 10.24 6.93
N TRP A 425 19.77 9.65 6.03
CA TRP A 425 21.11 10.15 5.69
C TRP A 425 21.11 11.35 4.75
N ASN A 426 19.96 11.69 4.15
CA ASN A 426 19.82 12.78 3.19
C ASN A 426 18.95 13.92 3.71
N GLN A 427 18.82 14.11 5.03
CA GLN A 427 18.04 15.21 5.61
C GLN A 427 18.49 16.61 5.14
N SER A 428 19.77 16.78 4.77
CA SER A 428 20.28 18.01 4.14
C SER A 428 19.81 18.22 2.68
N ARG A 429 19.19 17.20 2.08
CA ARG A 429 18.63 17.18 0.72
C ARG A 429 17.15 16.80 0.80
N PRO A 430 16.28 17.73 1.25
CA PRO A 430 14.93 17.42 1.70
C PRO A 430 14.08 16.73 0.61
N HIS A 431 14.25 17.08 -0.67
CA HIS A 431 13.52 16.42 -1.75
C HIS A 431 13.94 14.95 -1.99
N ILE A 432 15.22 14.64 -1.83
CA ILE A 432 15.71 13.25 -1.91
C ILE A 432 15.25 12.48 -0.68
N ALA A 433 15.35 13.08 0.51
CA ALA A 433 14.88 12.46 1.74
C ALA A 433 13.39 12.15 1.69
N ALA A 434 12.57 13.12 1.28
CA ALA A 434 11.13 12.94 1.18
C ALA A 434 10.76 11.86 0.16
N ALA A 435 11.39 11.84 -1.03
CA ALA A 435 11.17 10.78 -2.00
C ALA A 435 11.58 9.40 -1.48
N ALA A 436 12.70 9.29 -0.77
CA ALA A 436 13.15 8.05 -0.15
C ALA A 436 12.23 7.57 0.98
N THR A 437 11.70 8.48 1.81
CA THR A 437 10.66 8.17 2.82
C THR A 437 9.42 7.61 2.15
N GLN A 438 8.95 8.25 1.07
CA GLN A 438 7.76 7.78 0.34
C GLN A 438 8.01 6.41 -0.30
N ILE A 439 9.16 6.18 -0.93
CA ILE A 439 9.53 4.85 -1.46
C ILE A 439 9.50 3.79 -0.35
N SER A 440 10.02 4.09 0.84
CA SER A 440 9.97 3.16 1.98
C SER A 440 8.53 2.83 2.38
N ALA A 441 7.72 3.87 2.59
CA ALA A 441 6.34 3.73 3.05
C ALA A 441 5.46 2.99 2.04
N THR A 442 5.53 3.36 0.76
CA THR A 442 4.70 2.76 -0.30
C THR A 442 5.19 1.35 -0.65
N LEU A 443 6.50 1.10 -0.75
CA LEU A 443 6.98 -0.25 -1.05
C LEU A 443 6.59 -1.25 0.04
N LEU A 444 6.73 -0.87 1.31
CA LEU A 444 6.36 -1.74 2.42
C LEU A 444 4.86 -2.02 2.46
N SER A 445 4.03 -0.97 2.35
CA SER A 445 2.56 -1.10 2.36
C SER A 445 2.07 -1.93 1.16
N GLY A 446 2.60 -1.66 -0.03
CA GLY A 446 2.26 -2.38 -1.24
C GLY A 446 2.67 -3.85 -1.16
N TYR A 447 3.86 -4.15 -0.65
CA TYR A 447 4.32 -5.52 -0.44
C TYR A 447 3.45 -6.27 0.59
N TRP A 448 3.07 -5.63 1.70
CA TRP A 448 2.20 -6.24 2.71
C TRP A 448 0.82 -6.62 2.17
N LEU A 449 0.23 -5.79 1.32
CA LEU A 449 -1.04 -6.10 0.65
C LEU A 449 -0.87 -7.14 -0.46
N TRP A 450 0.25 -7.09 -1.19
CA TRP A 450 0.55 -8.08 -2.22
C TRP A 450 0.61 -9.50 -1.65
N LEU A 451 1.26 -9.65 -0.48
CA LEU A 451 1.34 -10.90 0.27
C LEU A 451 -0.04 -11.51 0.61
N GLU A 452 -1.08 -10.69 0.67
CA GLU A 452 -2.44 -11.09 1.00
C GLU A 452 -3.37 -11.17 -0.21
N GLU A 453 -2.81 -11.23 -1.41
CA GLU A 453 -3.58 -11.30 -2.65
C GLU A 453 -4.54 -10.12 -2.82
N ASP A 454 -4.10 -8.94 -2.40
CA ASP A 454 -4.86 -7.71 -2.50
C ASP A 454 -4.35 -6.85 -3.67
N ASP A 455 -5.24 -6.51 -4.59
CA ASP A 455 -4.90 -5.77 -5.81
C ASP A 455 -4.64 -4.29 -5.56
N ARG A 456 -5.11 -3.75 -4.43
CA ARG A 456 -4.77 -2.38 -3.98
C ARG A 456 -3.26 -2.22 -3.80
N ALA A 457 -2.53 -3.31 -3.60
CA ALA A 457 -1.07 -3.34 -3.64
C ALA A 457 -0.50 -2.68 -4.90
N MET A 458 -1.09 -2.92 -6.07
CA MET A 458 -0.56 -2.41 -7.35
C MET A 458 -0.67 -0.89 -7.45
N GLY A 459 -1.75 -0.30 -6.93
CA GLY A 459 -1.90 1.15 -6.83
C GLY A 459 -0.83 1.77 -5.93
N ILE A 460 -0.54 1.14 -4.79
CA ILE A 460 0.52 1.60 -3.89
C ILE A 460 1.91 1.45 -4.53
N LEU A 461 2.19 0.33 -5.20
CA LEU A 461 3.46 0.11 -5.90
C LEU A 461 3.67 1.07 -7.08
N ARG A 462 2.58 1.54 -7.71
CA ARG A 462 2.64 2.61 -8.71
C ARG A 462 3.17 3.91 -8.11
N CYS A 463 2.76 4.26 -6.90
CA CYS A 463 3.34 5.41 -6.17
C CYS A 463 4.84 5.19 -5.92
N THR A 464 5.27 3.99 -5.52
CA THR A 464 6.71 3.66 -5.37
C THR A 464 7.49 3.94 -6.66
N LEU A 465 6.95 3.53 -7.82
CA LEU A 465 7.54 3.80 -9.14
C LEU A 465 7.67 5.30 -9.41
N HIS A 466 6.64 6.08 -9.09
CA HIS A 466 6.65 7.53 -9.28
C HIS A 466 7.64 8.24 -8.36
N HIS A 467 7.72 7.85 -7.08
CA HIS A 467 8.70 8.42 -6.15
C HIS A 467 10.14 8.03 -6.51
N ALA A 468 10.37 6.81 -7.01
CA ALA A 468 11.68 6.41 -7.53
C ALA A 468 12.11 7.28 -8.74
N ALA A 469 11.17 7.58 -9.65
CA ALA A 469 11.43 8.50 -10.76
C ALA A 469 11.71 9.94 -10.28
N ARG A 470 10.97 10.44 -9.28
CA ARG A 470 11.20 11.77 -8.67
C ARG A 470 12.58 11.83 -8.00
N MET A 471 12.94 10.83 -7.20
CA MET A 471 14.24 10.74 -6.54
C MET A 471 15.38 10.74 -7.55
N ARG A 472 15.25 9.95 -8.63
CA ARG A 472 16.21 9.93 -9.74
C ARG A 472 16.38 11.31 -10.36
N LEU A 473 15.28 12.04 -10.61
CA LEU A 473 15.37 13.36 -11.22
C LEU A 473 16.05 14.35 -10.28
N TRP A 474 15.66 14.40 -9.00
CA TRP A 474 16.34 15.22 -8.00
C TRP A 474 17.82 14.90 -7.83
N HIS A 475 18.20 13.63 -7.99
CA HIS A 475 19.60 13.18 -7.92
C HIS A 475 20.42 13.56 -9.15
N THR A 476 19.87 13.37 -10.35
CA THR A 476 20.61 13.50 -11.63
C THR A 476 20.49 14.88 -12.29
N ASN A 477 19.35 15.55 -12.13
CA ASN A 477 19.07 16.85 -12.75
C ASN A 477 18.14 17.68 -11.84
N PRO A 478 18.69 18.28 -10.76
CA PRO A 478 17.91 19.04 -9.79
C PRO A 478 17.25 20.28 -10.39
N ASP A 479 17.85 20.91 -11.40
CA ASP A 479 17.28 22.10 -12.06
C ASP A 479 15.97 21.76 -12.80
N ALA A 480 15.97 20.65 -13.56
CA ALA A 480 14.75 20.17 -14.20
C ALA A 480 13.70 19.70 -13.17
N ALA A 481 14.14 19.10 -12.07
CA ALA A 481 13.24 18.74 -10.97
C ALA A 481 12.58 19.98 -10.36
N GLN A 482 13.35 21.04 -10.12
CA GLN A 482 12.86 22.31 -9.61
C GLN A 482 11.85 22.95 -10.58
N GLU A 483 12.16 22.98 -11.88
CA GLU A 483 11.24 23.49 -12.90
C GLU A 483 9.90 22.73 -12.87
N LEU A 484 9.95 21.40 -12.87
CA LEU A 484 8.75 20.57 -12.81
C LEU A 484 7.92 20.79 -11.55
N GLN A 485 8.58 20.99 -10.40
CA GLN A 485 7.93 21.30 -9.12
C GLN A 485 7.19 22.64 -9.15
N THR A 486 7.71 23.64 -9.89
CA THR A 486 7.07 24.97 -9.99
C THR A 486 5.85 25.00 -10.91
N ILE A 487 5.67 24.00 -11.76
CA ILE A 487 4.57 23.93 -12.73
C ILE A 487 3.38 23.18 -12.10
N PRO A 488 2.25 23.86 -11.78
CA PRO A 488 1.11 23.23 -11.10
C PRO A 488 0.41 22.14 -11.93
N SER A 489 0.62 22.13 -13.26
CA SER A 489 0.05 21.14 -14.18
C SER A 489 0.90 19.88 -14.34
N THR A 490 2.03 19.75 -13.63
CA THR A 490 2.97 18.63 -13.79
C THR A 490 2.43 17.34 -13.18
N THR A 491 2.07 16.37 -14.01
CA THR A 491 1.61 15.06 -13.56
C THR A 491 2.77 14.11 -13.20
N PRO A 492 2.53 13.06 -12.39
CA PRO A 492 3.53 12.01 -12.12
C PRO A 492 4.10 11.36 -13.39
N ARG A 493 3.28 11.24 -14.44
CA ARG A 493 3.70 10.79 -15.78
C ARG A 493 4.77 11.71 -16.39
N ARG A 494 4.65 13.02 -16.21
CA ARG A 494 5.64 13.99 -16.72
C ARG A 494 6.97 13.84 -15.98
N TRP A 495 6.94 13.70 -14.65
CA TRP A 495 8.13 13.38 -13.86
C TRP A 495 8.86 12.13 -14.37
N ARG A 496 8.11 11.03 -14.57
CA ARG A 496 8.66 9.78 -15.12
C ARG A 496 9.30 9.97 -16.50
N ASN A 497 8.64 10.71 -17.39
CA ASN A 497 9.17 10.94 -18.73
C ASN A 497 10.47 11.76 -18.70
N VAL A 498 10.51 12.84 -17.92
CA VAL A 498 11.70 13.69 -17.80
C VAL A 498 12.86 12.97 -17.07
N ALA A 499 12.55 12.07 -16.14
CA ALA A 499 13.54 11.17 -15.52
C ALA A 499 14.17 10.15 -16.50
N GLY A 500 13.71 10.11 -17.77
CA GLY A 500 14.18 9.19 -18.80
C GLY A 500 13.61 7.78 -18.64
N TRP A 501 12.41 7.65 -18.06
CA TRP A 501 11.75 6.38 -17.79
C TRP A 501 10.54 6.10 -18.69
N SER A 502 10.51 6.70 -19.88
CA SER A 502 9.43 6.53 -20.87
C SER A 502 9.19 5.06 -21.21
N GLN A 503 10.24 4.23 -21.26
CA GLN A 503 10.20 2.79 -21.49
C GLN A 503 9.38 2.00 -20.47
N HIS A 504 9.17 2.54 -19.26
CA HIS A 504 8.38 1.89 -18.21
C HIS A 504 6.88 2.25 -18.29
N ARG A 505 6.41 2.78 -19.43
CA ARG A 505 5.00 3.14 -19.63
C ARG A 505 4.06 1.94 -19.45
N SER A 506 4.42 0.78 -20.00
CA SER A 506 3.60 -0.43 -19.87
C SER A 506 3.51 -0.89 -18.41
N LEU A 507 4.60 -0.78 -17.64
CA LEU A 507 4.58 -1.10 -16.21
C LEU A 507 3.67 -0.15 -15.42
N ASP A 508 3.77 1.16 -15.65
CA ASP A 508 2.91 2.18 -15.02
C ASP A 508 1.42 1.94 -15.35
N PHE A 509 1.12 1.58 -16.59
CA PHE A 509 -0.24 1.23 -17.02
C PHE A 509 -0.72 -0.08 -16.38
N SER A 510 0.07 -1.14 -16.39
CA SER A 510 -0.34 -2.42 -15.77
C SER A 510 -0.59 -2.27 -14.27
N LEU A 511 0.25 -1.52 -13.55
CA LEU A 511 0.04 -1.23 -12.13
C LEU A 511 -1.27 -0.45 -11.90
N TYR A 512 -1.56 0.51 -12.78
CA TYR A 512 -2.84 1.22 -12.77
C TYR A 512 -4.00 0.27 -13.02
N ASP A 513 -3.95 -0.53 -14.08
CA ASP A 513 -5.03 -1.43 -14.49
C ASP A 513 -5.38 -2.45 -13.39
N TYR A 514 -4.37 -3.05 -12.75
CA TYR A 514 -4.60 -3.96 -11.61
C TYR A 514 -5.22 -3.28 -10.39
N ALA A 515 -4.88 -2.02 -10.12
CA ALA A 515 -5.36 -1.31 -8.93
C ALA A 515 -6.88 -1.07 -8.97
N HIS A 516 -7.52 -1.19 -10.15
CA HIS A 516 -8.92 -0.89 -10.35
C HIS A 516 -9.82 -2.12 -10.15
N ALA A 517 -11.04 -1.82 -9.73
CA ALA A 517 -12.13 -2.76 -9.52
C ALA A 517 -13.09 -2.80 -10.72
N ASN A 518 -12.67 -2.31 -11.90
CA ASN A 518 -13.54 -2.21 -13.07
C ASN A 518 -13.71 -3.59 -13.70
N ARG A 519 -14.83 -3.79 -14.39
CA ARG A 519 -15.14 -5.06 -15.08
C ARG A 519 -14.08 -5.45 -16.12
N GLU A 520 -13.46 -4.46 -16.74
CA GLU A 520 -12.42 -4.64 -17.78
C GLU A 520 -10.99 -4.59 -17.22
N SER A 521 -10.84 -4.42 -15.90
CA SER A 521 -9.52 -4.39 -15.28
C SER A 521 -8.84 -5.75 -15.39
N ARG A 522 -7.50 -5.75 -15.50
CA ARG A 522 -6.60 -6.93 -15.55
C ARG A 522 -6.55 -7.67 -16.87
N ILE A 523 -7.36 -7.26 -17.85
CA ILE A 523 -7.38 -7.91 -19.17
C ILE A 523 -6.08 -7.63 -19.91
N ASP A 524 -5.67 -6.35 -19.95
CA ASP A 524 -4.49 -5.92 -20.72
C ASP A 524 -3.18 -6.06 -19.95
N ALA A 525 -3.25 -6.02 -18.61
CA ALA A 525 -2.06 -5.93 -17.77
C ALA A 525 -1.08 -7.13 -17.92
N PRO A 526 -1.50 -8.40 -17.98
CA PRO A 526 -0.62 -9.54 -18.22
C PRO A 526 0.10 -9.44 -19.58
N ALA A 527 -0.64 -9.20 -20.66
CA ALA A 527 -0.08 -9.10 -22.01
C ALA A 527 1.00 -8.01 -22.10
N LEU A 528 0.75 -6.85 -21.49
CA LEU A 528 1.69 -5.74 -21.44
C LEU A 528 2.97 -6.03 -20.65
N LEU A 529 2.91 -6.94 -19.67
CA LEU A 529 4.05 -7.28 -18.81
C LEU A 529 4.91 -8.41 -19.37
N PHE A 530 4.31 -9.35 -20.11
CA PHE A 530 4.97 -10.52 -20.67
C PHE A 530 5.42 -10.37 -22.13
N ARG A 531 4.89 -9.41 -22.90
CA ARG A 531 5.21 -9.21 -24.34
C ARG A 531 4.95 -10.43 -25.23
N ASP A 532 4.08 -11.35 -24.81
CA ASP A 532 3.65 -12.51 -25.60
C ASP A 532 2.12 -12.49 -25.79
N ASP A 533 1.67 -12.70 -27.02
CA ASP A 533 0.25 -12.65 -27.45
C ASP A 533 -0.56 -13.91 -27.06
N ASP A 534 0.08 -14.94 -26.49
CA ASP A 534 -0.53 -16.26 -26.26
C ASP A 534 -1.21 -16.44 -24.89
N HIS A 535 -1.31 -15.39 -24.07
CA HIS A 535 -1.86 -15.50 -22.70
C HIS A 535 -3.34 -15.10 -22.71
N TYR A 536 -4.23 -16.09 -22.57
CA TYR A 536 -5.66 -15.83 -22.36
C TYR A 536 -5.85 -14.99 -21.09
N ALA A 537 -6.48 -13.82 -21.24
CA ALA A 537 -6.73 -12.85 -20.17
C ALA A 537 -7.60 -13.40 -19.02
N ASP A 538 -8.35 -14.48 -19.28
CA ASP A 538 -9.25 -15.13 -18.32
C ASP A 538 -8.56 -16.14 -17.39
N ASP A 539 -7.28 -16.49 -17.63
CA ASP A 539 -6.56 -17.42 -16.78
C ASP A 539 -5.97 -16.72 -15.54
N TRP A 540 -6.34 -17.21 -14.36
CA TRP A 540 -5.89 -16.70 -13.05
C TRP A 540 -4.37 -16.74 -12.84
N LEU A 541 -3.69 -17.69 -13.48
CA LEU A 541 -2.26 -17.92 -13.33
C LEU A 541 -1.39 -16.81 -13.97
N PRO A 542 -1.57 -16.46 -15.26
CA PRO A 542 -0.95 -15.29 -15.87
C PRO A 542 -1.12 -13.99 -15.09
N GLN A 543 -2.30 -13.72 -14.52
CA GLN A 543 -2.55 -12.50 -13.75
C GLN A 543 -1.67 -12.44 -12.48
N ARG A 544 -1.53 -13.57 -11.78
CA ARG A 544 -0.68 -13.66 -10.58
C ARG A 544 0.81 -13.50 -10.91
N GLN A 545 1.28 -14.18 -11.94
CA GLN A 545 2.67 -14.03 -12.41
C GLN A 545 2.96 -12.58 -12.84
N ALA A 546 2.00 -11.92 -13.49
CA ALA A 546 2.14 -10.53 -13.90
C ALA A 546 2.28 -9.59 -12.68
N ARG A 547 1.49 -9.81 -11.62
CA ARG A 547 1.62 -9.04 -10.36
C ARG A 547 2.98 -9.27 -9.69
N GLU A 548 3.50 -10.49 -9.70
CA GLU A 548 4.85 -10.80 -9.22
C GLU A 548 5.92 -10.05 -10.03
N VAL A 549 5.85 -10.13 -11.36
CA VAL A 549 6.77 -9.42 -12.27
C VAL A 549 6.70 -7.90 -12.05
N ALA A 550 5.51 -7.35 -11.80
CA ALA A 550 5.34 -5.94 -11.52
C ALA A 550 6.00 -5.53 -10.19
N LEU A 551 5.79 -6.32 -9.12
CA LEU A 551 6.43 -6.12 -7.82
C LEU A 551 7.97 -6.12 -7.94
N ASP A 552 8.53 -7.10 -8.63
CA ASP A 552 9.98 -7.24 -8.80
C ASP A 552 10.56 -6.09 -9.63
N LYS A 553 9.91 -5.72 -10.75
CA LYS A 553 10.35 -4.59 -11.58
C LYS A 553 10.36 -3.27 -10.79
N VAL A 554 9.30 -3.00 -10.02
CA VAL A 554 9.23 -1.79 -9.17
C VAL A 554 10.31 -1.81 -8.10
N THR A 555 10.51 -2.95 -7.44
CA THR A 555 11.53 -3.12 -6.39
C THR A 555 12.93 -2.92 -6.95
N THR A 556 13.25 -3.49 -8.11
CA THR A 556 14.53 -3.32 -8.81
C THR A 556 14.77 -1.85 -9.18
N LEU A 557 13.78 -1.15 -9.72
CA LEU A 557 13.91 0.26 -10.07
C LEU A 557 14.15 1.12 -8.83
N ALA A 558 13.37 0.93 -7.77
CA ALA A 558 13.52 1.66 -6.51
C ALA A 558 14.90 1.39 -5.89
N ALA A 559 15.28 0.12 -5.71
CA ALA A 559 16.57 -0.27 -5.15
C ALA A 559 17.75 0.31 -5.93
N THR A 560 17.68 0.28 -7.26
CA THR A 560 18.72 0.83 -8.14
C THR A 560 18.94 2.31 -7.91
N GLU A 561 17.86 3.10 -7.83
CA GLU A 561 17.98 4.54 -7.61
C GLU A 561 18.41 4.87 -6.17
N ILE A 562 17.93 4.14 -5.16
CA ILE A 562 18.38 4.32 -3.77
C ILE A 562 19.89 4.07 -3.66
N MET A 563 20.37 2.96 -4.25
CA MET A 563 21.80 2.63 -4.22
C MET A 563 22.65 3.69 -4.94
N LYS A 564 22.18 4.30 -6.03
CA LYS A 564 22.92 5.38 -6.71
C LYS A 564 23.04 6.62 -5.83
N VAL A 565 21.96 7.01 -5.15
CA VAL A 565 21.96 8.12 -4.19
C VAL A 565 22.97 7.83 -3.07
N VAL A 566 22.88 6.65 -2.46
CA VAL A 566 23.79 6.25 -1.36
C VAL A 566 25.25 6.15 -1.81
N ASP A 567 25.52 5.62 -3.00
CA ASP A 567 26.86 5.57 -3.59
C ASP A 567 27.45 6.97 -3.79
N THR A 568 26.63 7.91 -4.28
CA THR A 568 27.05 9.29 -4.58
C THR A 568 27.25 10.13 -3.33
N HIS A 569 26.38 10.00 -2.34
CA HIS A 569 26.29 10.97 -1.24
C HIS A 569 26.70 10.44 0.13
N GLN A 570 26.75 9.12 0.34
CA GLN A 570 27.02 8.53 1.64
C GLN A 570 28.21 7.56 1.61
N SER A 571 28.07 6.39 0.96
CA SER A 571 29.10 5.34 0.98
C SER A 571 28.95 4.35 -0.16
N ARG A 572 29.96 4.32 -1.03
CA ARG A 572 30.11 3.32 -2.09
C ARG A 572 30.16 1.89 -1.58
N THR A 573 30.77 1.69 -0.41
CA THR A 573 30.84 0.37 0.24
C THR A 573 29.44 -0.13 0.58
N ILE A 574 28.61 0.71 1.21
CA ILE A 574 27.22 0.34 1.54
C ILE A 574 26.45 -0.01 0.27
N ALA A 575 26.51 0.84 -0.77
CA ALA A 575 25.77 0.63 -2.01
C ALA A 575 26.19 -0.68 -2.73
N ASN A 576 27.49 -0.98 -2.81
CA ASN A 576 27.97 -2.22 -3.42
C ASN A 576 27.56 -3.46 -2.62
N THR A 577 27.70 -3.42 -1.29
CA THR A 577 27.29 -4.53 -0.43
C THR A 577 25.77 -4.74 -0.47
N MET A 578 24.97 -3.66 -0.59
CA MET A 578 23.52 -3.75 -0.75
C MET A 578 23.14 -4.44 -2.07
N ARG A 579 23.83 -4.11 -3.17
CA ARG A 579 23.62 -4.78 -4.47
C ARG A 579 23.83 -6.29 -4.37
N GLU A 580 24.90 -6.71 -3.71
CA GLU A 580 25.17 -8.13 -3.45
C GLU A 580 24.11 -8.76 -2.52
N ALA A 581 23.67 -8.05 -1.49
CA ALA A 581 22.65 -8.54 -0.57
C ALA A 581 21.30 -8.77 -1.26
N LEU A 582 20.89 -7.85 -2.14
CA LEU A 582 19.65 -7.96 -2.92
C LEU A 582 19.74 -9.07 -3.97
N HIS A 583 20.88 -9.20 -4.66
CA HIS A 583 21.12 -10.33 -5.57
C HIS A 583 21.04 -11.68 -4.84
N ASN A 584 21.64 -11.79 -3.65
CA ASN A 584 21.55 -12.99 -2.82
C ASN A 584 20.13 -13.28 -2.30
N SER A 585 19.24 -12.28 -2.35
CA SER A 585 17.84 -12.38 -1.96
C SER A 585 16.92 -12.65 -3.16
N GLY A 586 17.48 -12.89 -4.36
CA GLY A 586 16.74 -13.26 -5.57
C GLY A 586 16.33 -12.11 -6.47
N LEU A 587 16.69 -10.86 -6.14
CA LEU A 587 16.37 -9.70 -6.98
C LEU A 587 17.43 -9.52 -8.08
N ASP A 588 17.04 -9.70 -9.35
CA ASP A 588 17.93 -9.45 -10.48
C ASP A 588 18.12 -7.94 -10.69
N LEU A 589 19.32 -7.48 -10.35
CA LEU A 589 19.76 -6.09 -10.49
C LEU A 589 20.67 -5.88 -11.70
N GLN A 590 20.67 -6.78 -12.70
CA GLN A 590 21.54 -6.67 -13.87
C GLN A 590 21.56 -5.25 -14.43
N THR A 591 22.72 -4.61 -14.27
CA THR A 591 23.09 -3.39 -14.98
C THR A 591 23.00 -3.70 -16.46
N SER A 592 22.22 -2.94 -17.22
CA SER A 592 22.26 -3.00 -18.69
C SER A 592 23.72 -3.14 -19.11
N PRO A 593 24.11 -4.19 -19.85
CA PRO A 593 25.46 -4.28 -20.33
C PRO A 593 25.69 -3.02 -21.15
N ALA A 594 26.69 -2.24 -20.75
CA ALA A 594 27.22 -1.16 -21.57
C ALA A 594 27.35 -1.75 -22.97
N ARG A 595 26.65 -1.13 -23.93
CA ARG A 595 26.69 -1.46 -25.35
C ARG A 595 28.16 -1.61 -25.70
N ARG A 596 28.67 -2.84 -25.80
CA ARG A 596 29.98 -3.10 -26.37
C ARG A 596 29.83 -2.61 -27.80
N GLN A 597 30.38 -1.42 -28.08
CA GLN A 597 30.65 -1.04 -29.45
C GLN A 597 31.48 -2.20 -30.03
N PRO A 598 31.04 -2.83 -31.13
CA PRO A 598 31.90 -3.77 -31.81
C PRO A 598 33.14 -3.00 -32.24
N GLU A 599 34.29 -3.49 -31.79
CA GLU A 599 35.60 -3.02 -32.22
C GLU A 599 35.66 -2.95 -33.73
N GLY A 600 36.23 -1.84 -34.21
CA GLY A 600 36.30 -1.49 -35.61
C GLY A 600 36.85 -2.62 -36.48
N ARG A 601 36.06 -2.98 -37.50
CA ARG A 601 36.60 -3.46 -38.76
C ARG A 601 36.40 -2.38 -39.81
N THR A 602 37.46 -1.60 -40.00
CA THR A 602 37.70 -0.83 -41.21
C THR A 602 37.78 -1.79 -42.41
N THR A 603 36.92 -1.57 -43.41
CA THR A 603 37.13 -1.99 -44.80
C THR A 603 36.49 -0.95 -45.74
N PRO A 604 37.00 -0.79 -46.97
CA PRO A 604 37.33 0.51 -47.60
C PRO A 604 36.20 1.10 -48.49
N PRO A 605 36.34 2.34 -48.97
CA PRO A 605 35.27 3.04 -49.70
C PRO A 605 35.21 2.60 -51.17
N GLY A 606 34.01 2.36 -51.67
CA GLY A 606 33.75 2.00 -53.07
C GLY A 606 32.42 2.57 -53.57
N THR A 607 32.52 3.75 -54.18
CA THR A 607 31.83 4.30 -55.37
C THR A 607 30.38 3.93 -55.75
N ALA A 608 29.71 4.97 -56.25
CA ALA A 608 28.33 5.14 -56.72
C ALA A 608 27.87 4.31 -57.95
N HIS A 609 26.53 4.23 -58.06
CA HIS A 609 25.60 3.95 -59.18
C HIS A 609 24.56 2.90 -58.75
N ASP A 610 23.26 2.94 -59.07
CA ASP A 610 22.39 3.88 -59.76
C ASP A 610 20.93 3.42 -59.46
N THR A 611 20.02 4.40 -59.34
CA THR A 611 18.62 4.43 -59.83
C THR A 611 17.74 3.16 -59.82
N THR A 612 16.60 3.17 -59.14
CA THR A 612 15.23 3.18 -59.76
C THR A 612 14.06 3.13 -58.76
N ALA A 613 13.08 4.01 -59.04
CA ALA A 613 11.61 3.89 -58.87
C ALA A 613 10.94 3.99 -57.47
N THR A 614 10.37 5.20 -57.26
CA THR A 614 9.08 5.56 -56.60
C THR A 614 7.89 4.65 -57.01
N PRO A 615 6.67 4.69 -56.39
CA PRO A 615 5.92 5.85 -55.85
C PRO A 615 5.28 5.65 -54.45
N ASP A 616 5.20 6.67 -53.59
CA ASP A 616 4.18 7.74 -53.46
C ASP A 616 2.81 7.33 -52.87
N THR A 617 2.56 7.88 -51.67
CA THR A 617 1.30 8.46 -51.10
C THR A 617 0.13 7.56 -50.63
N PRO A 618 -0.79 8.08 -49.76
CA PRO A 618 -0.74 9.31 -48.96
C PRO A 618 -1.20 9.18 -47.47
N LEU A 619 -0.86 10.24 -46.73
CA LEU A 619 -1.48 10.71 -45.49
C LEU A 619 -2.94 11.12 -45.72
N PHE A 620 -3.80 10.93 -44.72
CA PHE A 620 -5.05 11.67 -44.57
C PHE A 620 -5.22 12.17 -43.14
N ASP A 621 -5.84 13.35 -43.10
CA ASP A 621 -6.06 14.34 -42.02
C ASP A 621 -6.52 13.85 -40.64
#